data_AF-A0A388NWW4-F1
#
_entry.id   AF-A0A388NWW4-F1
#
_cell.length_a   1.000
_cell.length_b   1.000
_cell.length_c   1.000
_cell.angle_alpha   90.00
_cell.angle_beta   90.00
_cell.angle_gamma   90.00
#
_symmetry.space_group_name_H-M   'P 1'
#
loop_
_entity.id
_entity.type
_entity.pdbx_description
1 polymer ?
#
loop_
_entity_poly.entity_id
_entity_poly.type
_entity_poly.pdbx_seq_one_letter_code
_entity_poly.pdbx_strand_id
1 'polypeptide(L)' 'MYLDNKRVLITGGTGSLGKVLVRRILSGQLGSPKSLVVFSRDEAKQHDLRMDYLNHRRRPTK' A
#
# COMPACT_ATOMS: atom_id res chain seq x y z
N MET A 1 -8.43 -4.22 -15.82
CA MET A 1 -7.33 -4.92 -15.12
C MET A 1 -7.88 -5.64 -13.88
N TYR A 2 -7.08 -6.52 -13.26
CA TYR A 2 -7.54 -7.44 -12.21
C TYR A 2 -8.05 -6.76 -10.93
N LEU A 3 -7.50 -5.60 -10.56
CA LEU A 3 -7.84 -4.90 -9.31
C LEU A 3 -8.78 -3.71 -9.47
N ASP A 4 -9.25 -3.41 -10.69
CA ASP A 4 -10.10 -2.24 -10.92
C ASP A 4 -11.37 -2.27 -10.06
N ASN A 5 -11.62 -1.18 -9.33
CA ASN A 5 -12.76 -0.99 -8.45
C ASN A 5 -12.91 -2.07 -7.34
N LYS A 6 -11.87 -2.88 -7.08
CA LYS A 6 -11.86 -3.87 -6.00
C LYS A 6 -11.46 -3.22 -4.67
N ARG A 7 -11.90 -3.83 -3.56
CA ARG A 7 -11.42 -3.54 -2.21
C ARG A 7 -10.40 -4.61 -1.83
N VAL A 8 -9.18 -4.20 -1.49
CA VAL A 8 -8.06 -5.11 -1.21
C VAL A 8 -7.63 -4.98 0.25
N LEU A 9 -7.50 -6.10 0.96
CA LEU A 9 -6.92 -6.19 2.29
C LEU A 9 -5.62 -6.98 2.23
N ILE A 10 -4.53 -6.40 2.72
CA ILE A 10 -3.25 -7.09 2.89
C ILE A 10 -3.01 -7.33 4.37
N THR A 11 -3.03 -8.60 4.79
CA THR A 11 -2.59 -9.02 6.12
C THR A 11 -1.08 -9.24 6.11
N GLY A 12 -0.41 -8.96 7.24
CA GLY A 12 1.05 -8.98 7.31
C GLY A 12 1.72 -7.94 6.40
N GLY A 13 0.98 -6.87 6.04
CA GLY A 13 1.42 -5.85 5.10
C GLY A 13 2.67 -5.05 5.50
N THR A 14 3.08 -5.08 6.77
CA THR A 14 4.35 -4.48 7.22
C THR A 14 5.57 -5.39 7.02
N GLY A 15 5.37 -6.66 6.68
CA GLY A 15 6.46 -7.58 6.32
C GLY A 15 7.06 -7.27 4.94
N SER A 16 8.21 -7.88 4.64
CA SER A 16 8.97 -7.63 3.41
C SER A 16 8.13 -7.83 2.15
N LEU A 17 7.40 -8.95 2.07
CA LEU A 17 6.51 -9.25 0.96
C LEU A 17 5.31 -8.29 0.92
N GLY A 18 4.70 -8.01 2.08
CA GLY A 18 3.57 -7.10 2.20
C GLY A 18 3.89 -5.71 1.64
N LYS A 19 5.05 -5.14 2.02
CA LYS A 19 5.53 -3.86 1.50
C LYS A 19 5.74 -3.88 -0.02
N VAL A 20 6.25 -4.98 -0.58
CA VAL A 20 6.40 -5.13 -2.05
C VAL A 20 5.04 -5.14 -2.74
N LEU A 21 4.07 -5.89 -2.20
CA LEU A 21 2.71 -5.95 -2.75
C LEU A 21 2.01 -4.59 -2.70
N VAL A 22 2.11 -3.87 -1.59
CA VAL A 22 1.55 -2.50 -1.48
C VAL A 22 2.13 -1.61 -2.57
N ARG A 23 3.46 -1.58 -2.76
CA ARG A 23 4.10 -0.79 -3.82
C ARG A 23 3.62 -1.18 -5.22
N ARG A 24 3.49 -2.48 -5.49
CA ARG A 24 3.08 -2.99 -6.81
C ARG A 24 1.61 -2.73 -7.14
N ILE A 25 0.75 -2.74 -6.13
CA ILE A 25 -0.66 -2.36 -6.30
C ILE A 25 -0.75 -0.85 -6.54
N LEU A 26 -0.02 -0.06 -5.76
CA LEU A 26 0.00 1.40 -5.87
C LEU A 26 0.72 1.92 -7.13
N SER A 27 1.50 1.09 -7.84
CA SER A 27 2.09 1.47 -9.13
C SER A 27 1.07 1.52 -10.28
N GLY A 28 -0.15 1.02 -10.07
CA GLY A 28 -1.20 0.97 -11.09
C GLY A 28 -1.07 -0.18 -12.10
N GLN A 29 0.04 -0.93 -12.07
CA GLN A 29 0.30 -2.06 -12.99
C GLN A 29 -0.69 -3.23 -12.86
N LEU A 30 -1.54 -3.25 -11.83
CA LEU A 30 -2.55 -4.28 -11.60
C LEU A 30 -3.99 -3.73 -11.69
N GLY A 31 -4.14 -2.43 -12.01
CA GLY A 31 -5.40 -1.69 -11.99
C GLY A 31 -5.48 -0.66 -10.86
N SER A 32 -6.59 0.07 -10.83
CA SER A 32 -6.91 1.10 -9.82
C SER A 32 -7.93 0.57 -8.81
N PRO A 33 -7.50 0.06 -7.65
CA PRO A 33 -8.42 -0.44 -6.63
C PRO A 33 -9.22 0.70 -6.01
N LYS A 34 -10.47 0.39 -5.63
CA LYS A 34 -11.33 1.32 -4.89
C LYS A 34 -10.76 1.64 -3.50
N SER A 35 -10.12 0.67 -2.87
CA SER A 35 -9.44 0.85 -1.58
C SER A 35 -8.37 -0.21 -1.36
N LEU A 36 -7.28 0.17 -0.70
CA LEU A 36 -6.23 -0.73 -0.22
C LEU A 36 -6.07 -0.55 1.29
N VAL A 37 -6.30 -1.62 2.05
CA VAL A 37 -6.14 -1.64 3.52
C VAL A 37 -4.95 -2.52 3.88
N VAL A 38 -4.06 -2.00 4.72
CA VAL A 38 -2.87 -2.71 5.20
C VAL A 38 -3.06 -3.03 6.67
N PHE A 39 -3.08 -4.32 7.02
CA PHE A 39 -3.29 -4.80 8.37
C PHE A 39 -2.09 -5.63 8.86
N SER A 40 -1.61 -5.36 10.08
CA SER A 40 -0.47 -6.04 10.69
C SER A 40 -0.49 -5.88 12.21
N ARG A 41 0.25 -6.74 12.92
CA ARG A 41 0.32 -6.75 14.40
C ARG A 41 1.34 -5.76 14.98
N ASP A 42 2.32 -5.35 14.19
CA ASP A 42 3.43 -4.50 14.64
C ASP A 42 3.08 -3.03 14.36
N GLU A 43 2.74 -2.30 15.41
CA GLU A 43 2.30 -0.90 15.36
C GLU A 43 3.41 0.04 14.92
N ALA A 44 4.65 -0.19 15.38
CA ALA A 44 5.81 0.63 15.00
C ALA A 44 6.05 0.55 13.49
N LYS A 45 6.06 -0.67 12.92
CA LYS A 45 6.22 -0.83 11.47
C LYS A 45 5.02 -0.30 10.68
N GLN A 46 3.82 -0.32 11.24
CA GLN A 46 2.66 0.32 10.61
C GLN A 46 2.80 1.84 10.59
N HIS A 47 3.27 2.43 11.70
CA HIS A 47 3.54 3.85 11.78
C HIS A 47 4.59 4.27 10.75
N ASP A 48 5.72 3.55 10.67
CA ASP A 48 6.77 3.82 9.68
C ASP A 48 6.23 3.77 8.25
N LEU A 49 5.50 2.71 7.91
CA LEU A 49 4.88 2.56 6.58
C LEU A 49 3.92 3.72 6.28
N ARG A 50 3.13 4.15 7.26
CA ARG A 50 2.22 5.28 7.12
C ARG A 50 2.99 6.57 6.87
N MET A 51 4.05 6.83 7.64
CA MET A 51 4.88 8.03 7.50
C MET A 51 5.59 8.05 6.14
N ASP A 52 6.10 6.91 5.68
CA ASP A 52 6.69 6.76 4.34
C ASP A 52 5.72 7.25 3.26
N TYR A 53 4.47 6.76 3.25
CA TYR A 53 3.49 7.14 2.23
C TYR A 53 2.95 8.57 2.37
N LEU A 54 2.85 9.11 3.58
CA LEU A 54 2.46 10.51 3.79
C LEU A 54 3.54 11.48 3.28
N ASN A 55 4.82 11.15 3.52
CA ASN A 55 5.95 11.97 3.09
C ASN A 55 6.20 11.85 1.58
N HIS A 56 6.02 10.67 0.99
CA HIS A 56 6.17 10.47 -0.46
C HIS A 56 5.04 11.11 -1.26
N ARG A 57 3.80 11.21 -0.72
CA ARG A 57 2.70 11.94 -1.38
C ARG A 57 2.95 13.45 -1.52
N ARG A 58 3.95 14.03 -0.82
CA ARG A 58 4.31 15.44 -0.92
C ARG A 58 5.21 15.80 -2.09
N ARG A 59 5.69 14.82 -2.88
CA ARG A 59 6.31 15.11 -4.17
C ARG A 59 5.24 14.98 -5.25
N PRO A 60 4.66 16.09 -5.75
CA PRO A 60 3.89 16.02 -6.98
C PRO A 60 4.84 15.45 -8.03
N THR A 61 4.43 14.36 -8.65
CA THR A 61 5.04 13.87 -9.88
C THR A 61 5.03 15.03 -10.88
N LYS A 62 6.24 15.47 -11.25
CA LYS A 62 6.44 16.27 -12.46
C LYS A 62 5.91 15.52 -13.67
#